data_AF-A0A357GVH8-F1
#
_entry.id   AF-A0A357GVH8-F1
#
_cell.length_a   1.000
_cell.length_b   1.000
_cell.length_c   1.000
_cell.angle_alpha   90.00
_cell.angle_beta   90.00
_cell.angle_gamma   90.00
#
_symmetry.space_group_name_H-M   'P 1'
#
loop_
_entity.id
_entity.type
_entity.pdbx_description
1 polymer ?
#
loop_
_entity_poly.entity_id
_entity_poly.type
_entity_poly.pdbx_seq_one_letter_code
_entity_poly.pdbx_strand_id
1 'polypeptide(L)' 'MPKMKSKKSLIKKIKVTAGKKVLRRYTKQNHFNSKQTGSFKRKKRSDVEIVGQEAKNILKAIVN' A
#
# COMPACT_ATOMS: atom_id res chain seq x y z
N MET A 1 -24.89 -7.60 -19.23
CA MET A 1 -24.05 -6.47 -18.75
C MET A 1 -22.67 -7.01 -18.35
N PRO A 2 -21.57 -6.49 -18.90
CA PRO A 2 -20.23 -6.96 -18.53
C PRO A 2 -19.91 -6.61 -17.07
N LYS A 3 -19.26 -7.54 -16.34
CA LYS A 3 -18.81 -7.30 -14.97
C LYS A 3 -17.67 -6.27 -14.95
N MET A 4 -17.70 -5.39 -13.97
CA MET A 4 -16.64 -4.42 -13.71
C MET A 4 -15.35 -5.16 -13.31
N LYS A 5 -14.26 -4.91 -14.05
CA LYS A 5 -12.97 -5.59 -13.83
C LYS A 5 -12.13 -4.79 -12.86
N SER A 6 -11.71 -5.43 -11.79
CA SER A 6 -10.83 -4.79 -10.82
C SER A 6 -9.42 -4.57 -11.36
N LYS A 7 -8.78 -3.48 -10.92
CA LYS A 7 -7.38 -3.17 -11.26
C LYS A 7 -6.43 -4.12 -10.53
N LYS A 8 -6.03 -5.19 -11.22
CA LYS A 8 -5.13 -6.25 -10.71
C LYS A 8 -3.81 -5.72 -10.12
N SER A 9 -3.26 -4.64 -10.68
CA SER A 9 -2.02 -4.03 -10.19
C SER A 9 -2.16 -3.43 -8.79
N LEU A 10 -3.33 -2.85 -8.47
CA LEU A 10 -3.62 -2.26 -7.16
C LEU A 10 -3.90 -3.34 -6.13
N ILE A 11 -4.74 -4.33 -6.47
CA ILE A 11 -5.09 -5.43 -5.56
C ILE A 11 -3.86 -6.17 -5.06
N LYS A 12 -2.83 -6.34 -5.92
CA LYS A 12 -1.59 -7.03 -5.53
C LYS A 12 -0.73 -6.25 -4.52
N LYS A 13 -0.88 -4.93 -4.44
CA LYS A 13 0.05 -4.04 -3.69
C LYS A 13 -0.58 -3.39 -2.47
N ILE A 14 -1.90 -3.36 -2.40
CA ILE A 14 -2.66 -2.57 -1.43
C ILE A 14 -3.60 -3.48 -0.66
N LYS A 15 -3.62 -3.31 0.65
CA LYS A 15 -4.58 -3.97 1.54
C LYS A 15 -5.55 -2.92 2.09
N VAL A 16 -6.85 -3.21 1.98
CA VAL A 16 -7.89 -2.40 2.62
C VAL A 16 -8.34 -3.14 3.88
N THR A 17 -8.29 -2.48 5.04
CA THR A 17 -8.74 -3.07 6.31
C THR A 17 -10.26 -2.96 6.48
N ALA A 18 -10.82 -3.66 7.47
CA ALA A 18 -12.24 -3.54 7.81
C ALA A 18 -12.65 -2.08 8.12
N GLY A 19 -11.77 -1.32 8.76
CA GLY A 19 -11.95 0.11 9.04
C GLY A 19 -11.69 1.04 7.83
N LYS A 20 -11.65 0.50 6.61
CA LYS A 20 -11.38 1.23 5.35
C LYS A 20 -10.02 1.93 5.27
N LYS A 21 -9.06 1.56 6.14
CA LYS A 21 -7.69 2.06 6.03
C LYS A 21 -7.00 1.41 4.85
N VAL A 22 -6.23 2.20 4.12
CA VAL A 22 -5.47 1.75 2.95
C VAL A 22 -4.02 1.56 3.38
N LEU A 23 -3.54 0.32 3.37
CA LEU A 23 -2.18 -0.05 3.76
C LEU A 23 -1.34 -0.42 2.54
N ARG A 24 -0.08 0.02 2.55
CA ARG A 24 0.96 -0.42 1.60
C ARG A 24 2.22 -0.85 2.33
N ARG A 25 2.97 -1.75 1.70
CA ARG A 25 4.35 -2.03 2.14
C ARG A 25 5.23 -0.80 1.95
N TYR A 26 6.11 -0.52 2.91
CA TYR A 26 7.08 0.56 2.78
C TYR A 26 8.02 0.33 1.59
N THR A 27 8.33 1.39 0.85
CA THR A 27 9.20 1.36 -0.34
C THR A 27 10.70 1.32 0.00
N LYS A 28 11.61 1.06 -0.95
CA LYS A 28 13.08 1.09 -0.71
C LYS A 28 13.56 0.07 0.36
N GLN A 29 13.04 -1.15 0.29
CA GLN A 29 13.50 -2.27 1.12
C GLN A 29 14.52 -3.19 0.43
N ASN A 30 14.63 -3.16 -0.90
CA ASN A 30 15.39 -4.20 -1.61
C ASN A 30 16.87 -3.87 -1.82
N HIS A 31 17.28 -2.60 -1.69
CA HIS A 31 18.65 -2.18 -1.99
C HIS A 31 19.14 -1.06 -1.06
N PHE A 32 20.47 -0.90 -0.96
CA PHE A 32 21.16 0.13 -0.16
C PHE A 32 20.79 0.14 1.34
N ASN A 33 20.60 -1.02 1.96
CA ASN A 33 20.27 -1.11 3.38
C ASN A 33 21.50 -1.17 4.30
N SER A 34 22.72 -1.31 3.79
CA SER A 34 23.93 -1.52 4.61
C SER A 34 24.17 -0.37 5.60
N LYS A 35 24.03 0.88 5.15
CA LYS A 35 24.26 2.10 5.95
C LYS A 35 23.09 2.51 6.86
N GLN A 36 22.00 1.74 6.89
CA GLN A 36 20.81 2.11 7.68
C GLN A 36 20.84 1.54 9.08
N THR A 37 20.36 2.33 10.05
CA THR A 37 20.21 1.92 11.44
C THR A 37 19.20 0.78 11.58
N GLY A 38 19.39 -0.07 12.60
CA GLY A 38 18.50 -1.20 12.88
C GLY A 38 17.06 -0.77 13.18
N SER A 39 16.88 0.36 13.87
CA SER A 39 15.55 0.94 14.16
C SER A 39 14.81 1.32 12.88
N PHE A 40 15.50 1.98 11.95
CA PHE A 40 14.93 2.33 10.65
C PHE A 40 14.58 1.08 9.82
N LYS A 41 15.46 0.07 9.79
CA LYS A 41 15.18 -1.21 9.12
C LYS A 41 13.91 -1.89 9.65
N ARG A 42 13.72 -1.91 10.97
CA ARG A 42 12.50 -2.46 11.58
C ARG A 42 11.26 -1.67 11.18
N LYS A 43 11.30 -0.33 11.26
CA LYS A 43 10.19 0.54 10.83
C LYS A 43 9.77 0.28 9.38
N LYS A 44 10.73 0.05 8.48
CA LYS A 44 10.44 -0.25 7.07
C LYS A 44 9.74 -1.59 6.86
N ARG A 45 9.92 -2.59 7.74
CA ARG A 45 9.27 -3.90 7.58
C ARG A 45 7.77 -3.87 7.90
N SER A 46 7.30 -2.83 8.57
CA SER A 46 5.88 -2.61 8.83
C SER A 46 5.16 -2.04 7.61
N ASP A 47 3.88 -2.38 7.47
CA ASP A 47 2.99 -1.70 6.53
C ASP A 47 2.69 -0.28 6.99
N VAL A 48 2.55 0.62 6.04
CA VAL A 48 2.30 2.04 6.26
C VAL A 48 0.94 2.42 5.72
N GLU A 49 0.22 3.20 6.49
CA GLU A 49 -1.07 3.77 6.12
C GLU A 49 -0.89 4.88 5.07
N ILE A 50 -1.65 4.78 3.99
CA ILE A 50 -1.82 5.85 3.02
C ILE A 50 -2.97 6.72 3.51
N VAL A 51 -2.74 8.03 3.61
CA VAL A 51 -3.69 9.01 4.14
C VAL A 51 -4.03 10.08 3.10
N GLY A 52 -5.13 10.79 3.33
CA GLY A 52 -5.54 11.95 2.51
C GLY A 52 -6.12 11.57 1.15
N GLN A 53 -5.79 12.36 0.12
CA GLN A 53 -6.40 12.24 -1.20
C GLN A 53 -5.98 10.97 -1.95
N GLU A 54 -4.75 10.49 -1.74
CA GLU A 54 -4.25 9.25 -2.35
C GLU A 54 -5.13 8.05 -1.96
N ALA A 55 -5.49 7.96 -0.67
CA ALA A 55 -6.36 6.90 -0.16
C ALA A 55 -7.75 6.90 -0.82
N LYS A 56 -8.36 8.09 -0.98
CA LYS A 56 -9.67 8.24 -1.65
C LYS A 56 -9.61 7.79 -3.11
N ASN A 57 -8.55 8.16 -3.82
CA ASN A 57 -8.36 7.79 -5.22
C ASN A 57 -8.17 6.26 -5.38
N ILE A 58 -7.43 5.64 -4.47
CA ILE A 58 -7.23 4.18 -4.45
C ILE A 58 -8.54 3.45 -4.21
N LEU A 59 -9.33 3.88 -3.23
CA LEU A 59 -10.62 3.26 -2.92
C LEU A 59 -11.58 3.36 -4.12
N LYS A 60 -11.64 4.53 -4.77
CA LYS A 60 -12.42 4.71 -6.01
C LYS A 60 -11.95 3.75 -7.10
N ALA A 61 -10.63 3.61 -7.28
CA ALA A 61 -10.05 2.78 -8.33
C ALA A 61 -10.19 1.26 -8.14
N ILE A 62 -10.55 0.78 -6.95
CA ILE A 62 -10.80 -0.65 -6.67
C ILE A 62 -12.25 -1.03 -7.00
N VAL A 63 -13.18 -0.12 -6.77
CA VAL A 63 -14.63 -0.33 -6.95
C VAL A 63 -15.08 -0.01 -8.38
N ASN A 64 -14.31 0.79 -9.14
CA ASN A 64 -14.59 1.19 -10.54
C ASN A 64 -14.20 0.16 -11.61
#